data_AF-A0A553GR92-F1
#
_entry.id   AF-A0A553GR92-F1
#
_cell.length_a   1.000
_cell.length_b   1.000
_cell.length_c   1.000
_cell.angle_alpha   90.00
_cell.angle_beta   90.00
_cell.angle_gamma   90.00
#
_symmetry.space_group_name_H-M   'P 1'
#
loop_
_entity.id
_entity.type
_entity.pdbx_description
1 polymer ?
#
loop_
_entity_poly.entity_id
_entity_poly.type
_entity_poly.pdbx_seq_one_letter_code
_entity_poly.pdbx_strand_id
1 'polypeptide(L)'
;MRKVSAHYYLRSDGSFGKRPIISLDCDGRIASVVEKGDDFKEEPSLEYYPGILIPGFVASIGRASKSLSKLVIVNGVLRLQQESELLSSEEYLKPWEILKQLSTASSSEYTLGHYLLKHTFQAAQLLEQAEWGVLRAGANPGLLVLQNIDLRNMALSPQSSFKIIQR
;
A
#
# COMPACT_ATOMS: atom_id res chain seq x y z
N MET A 1 -21.36 -10.07 9.82
CA MET A 1 -20.15 -10.18 8.99
C MET A 1 -20.31 -9.25 7.81
N ARG A 2 -19.34 -8.36 7.61
CA ARG A 2 -19.35 -7.38 6.52
C ARG A 2 -18.64 -7.99 5.32
N LYS A 3 -19.14 -7.77 4.09
CA LYS A 3 -18.50 -8.28 2.87
C LYS A 3 -18.12 -7.12 1.97
N VAL A 4 -16.90 -7.13 1.44
CA VAL A 4 -16.40 -6.10 0.55
C VAL A 4 -15.79 -6.71 -0.71
N SER A 5 -16.00 -6.06 -1.84
CA SER A 5 -15.46 -6.45 -3.15
C SER A 5 -15.00 -5.23 -3.94
N ALA A 6 -14.17 -5.47 -4.95
CA ALA A 6 -13.70 -4.48 -5.92
C ALA A 6 -13.36 -5.14 -7.26
N HIS A 7 -12.84 -4.38 -8.22
CA HIS A 7 -12.40 -4.96 -9.50
C HIS A 7 -11.23 -5.91 -9.31
N TYR A 8 -10.27 -5.52 -8.46
CA TYR A 8 -9.09 -6.30 -8.15
C TYR A 8 -8.74 -6.24 -6.66
N TYR A 9 -7.86 -7.11 -6.21
CA TYR A 9 -7.09 -6.93 -4.98
C TYR A 9 -5.61 -7.25 -5.18
N LEU A 10 -4.78 -6.68 -4.31
CA LEU A 10 -3.36 -7.01 -4.24
C LEU A 10 -3.16 -8.35 -3.53
N ARG A 11 -2.48 -9.28 -4.21
CA ARG A 11 -1.99 -10.53 -3.63
C ARG A 11 -0.61 -10.33 -2.99
N SER A 12 -0.21 -11.25 -2.11
CA SER A 12 1.08 -11.21 -1.41
C SER A 12 2.31 -11.39 -2.30
N ASP A 13 2.12 -11.75 -3.57
CA ASP A 13 3.17 -11.84 -4.59
C ASP A 13 3.28 -10.57 -5.45
N GLY A 14 2.45 -9.56 -5.17
CA GLY A 14 2.38 -8.31 -5.95
C GLY A 14 1.53 -8.41 -7.21
N SER A 15 0.93 -9.56 -7.51
CA SER A 15 -0.05 -9.71 -8.58
C SER A 15 -1.43 -9.19 -8.15
N PHE A 16 -2.31 -9.01 -9.14
CA PHE A 16 -3.69 -8.59 -8.91
C PHE A 16 -4.67 -9.73 -9.18
N GLY A 17 -5.40 -10.15 -8.16
CA GLY A 17 -6.52 -11.09 -8.31
C GLY A 17 -7.82 -10.38 -8.65
N LYS A 18 -8.75 -11.08 -9.30
CA LYS A 18 -9.96 -10.46 -9.88
C LYS A 18 -11.20 -10.67 -9.03
N ARG A 19 -11.96 -9.60 -8.81
CA ARG A 19 -13.27 -9.60 -8.15
C ARG A 19 -13.32 -10.43 -6.86
N PRO A 20 -12.51 -10.07 -5.86
CA PRO A 20 -12.48 -10.77 -4.59
C PRO A 20 -13.77 -10.51 -3.80
N ILE A 21 -14.16 -11.46 -2.97
CA ILE A 21 -15.08 -11.23 -1.86
C ILE A 21 -14.26 -11.41 -0.58
N ILE A 22 -14.03 -10.30 0.12
CA ILE A 22 -13.35 -10.27 1.42
C ILE A 22 -14.44 -10.17 2.49
N SER A 23 -14.52 -11.18 3.35
CA SER A 23 -15.44 -11.17 4.50
C SER A 23 -14.67 -10.71 5.73
N LEU A 24 -15.24 -9.76 6.46
CA LEU A 24 -14.72 -9.21 7.71
C LEU A 24 -15.59 -9.65 8.88
N ASP A 25 -14.94 -9.98 10.00
CA ASP A 25 -15.61 -10.22 11.27
C ASP A 25 -16.03 -8.90 11.95
N CYS A 26 -16.53 -8.98 13.19
CA CYS A 26 -16.96 -7.80 13.94
C CYS A 26 -15.81 -6.88 14.39
N ASP A 27 -14.58 -7.40 14.43
CA ASP A 27 -13.38 -6.67 14.85
C ASP A 27 -12.62 -6.09 13.64
N GLY A 28 -13.12 -6.30 12.43
CA GLY A 28 -12.48 -5.86 11.19
C GLY A 28 -11.42 -6.82 10.66
N ARG A 29 -11.20 -7.98 11.29
CA ARG A 29 -10.27 -8.99 10.79
C ARG A 29 -10.87 -9.71 9.59
N ILE A 30 -9.99 -10.15 8.70
CA ILE A 30 -10.38 -10.90 7.51
C ILE A 30 -10.78 -12.31 7.93
N ALA A 31 -12.06 -12.63 7.84
CA ALA A 31 -12.58 -13.98 8.04
C ALA A 31 -12.28 -14.88 6.82
N SER A 32 -12.41 -14.35 5.60
CA SER A 32 -12.12 -15.09 4.36
C SER A 32 -11.81 -14.18 3.19
N VAL A 33 -11.01 -14.66 2.23
CA VAL A 33 -10.82 -14.04 0.92
C VAL A 33 -11.14 -15.07 -0.15
N VAL A 34 -12.12 -14.78 -1.00
CA VAL A 34 -12.51 -15.67 -2.11
C VAL A 34 -12.38 -14.91 -3.42
N GLU A 35 -11.47 -15.33 -4.28
CA GLU A 35 -11.35 -14.78 -5.63
C GLU A 35 -12.44 -15.40 -6.53
N LYS A 36 -13.28 -14.56 -7.14
CA LYS A 36 -14.39 -15.04 -7.99
C LYS A 36 -14.10 -14.94 -9.49
N GLY A 37 -13.21 -14.04 -9.92
CA GLY A 37 -12.96 -13.84 -11.34
C GLY A 37 -14.25 -13.57 -12.12
N ASP A 38 -14.50 -14.38 -13.15
CA ASP A 38 -15.67 -14.23 -14.01
C ASP A 38 -16.97 -14.78 -13.38
N ASP A 39 -16.85 -15.64 -12.36
CA ASP A 39 -17.99 -16.20 -11.59
C ASP A 39 -18.52 -15.25 -10.50
N PHE A 40 -18.10 -13.98 -10.53
CA PHE A 40 -18.54 -12.98 -9.57
C PHE A 40 -20.05 -12.75 -9.68
N LYS A 41 -20.73 -12.92 -8.55
CA LYS A 41 -22.16 -12.65 -8.39
C LYS A 41 -22.33 -11.74 -7.18
N GLU A 42 -23.29 -10.84 -7.28
CA GLU A 42 -23.68 -10.02 -6.13
C GLU A 42 -24.24 -10.93 -5.03
N GLU A 43 -23.81 -10.67 -3.79
CA GLU A 43 -24.25 -11.41 -2.61
C GLU A 43 -24.92 -10.43 -1.62
N PRO A 44 -25.86 -10.88 -0.77
CA PRO A 44 -26.43 -10.03 0.26
C PRO A 44 -25.35 -9.40 1.15
N SER A 45 -25.51 -8.11 1.43
CA SER A 45 -24.59 -7.31 2.25
C SER A 45 -23.17 -7.17 1.68
N LEU A 46 -22.99 -7.41 0.39
CA LEU A 46 -21.75 -7.14 -0.33
C LEU A 46 -21.64 -5.66 -0.70
N GLU A 47 -20.67 -4.97 -0.13
CA GLU A 47 -20.32 -3.62 -0.53
C GLU A 47 -19.30 -3.66 -1.67
N TYR A 48 -19.63 -3.04 -2.80
CA TYR A 48 -18.73 -2.97 -3.94
C TYR A 48 -18.02 -1.62 -4.03
N TYR A 49 -16.69 -1.66 -4.14
CA TYR A 49 -15.82 -0.49 -4.24
C TYR A 49 -15.12 -0.47 -5.61
N PRO A 50 -15.38 0.52 -6.47
CA PRO A 50 -14.67 0.64 -7.73
C PRO A 50 -13.17 0.92 -7.50
N GLY A 51 -12.32 -0.07 -7.79
CA GLY A 51 -10.88 0.08 -7.67
C GLY A 51 -10.12 -1.21 -7.41
N ILE A 52 -8.99 -1.08 -6.72
CA ILE A 52 -8.17 -2.19 -6.22
C ILE A 52 -8.19 -2.19 -4.70
N LEU A 53 -8.59 -3.30 -4.07
CA LEU A 53 -8.45 -3.50 -2.63
C LEU A 53 -7.00 -3.81 -2.28
N ILE A 54 -6.47 -3.10 -1.29
CA ILE A 54 -5.11 -3.31 -0.80
C ILE A 54 -5.10 -3.32 0.74
N PRO A 55 -4.12 -4.00 1.36
CA PRO A 55 -3.83 -3.82 2.78
C PRO A 55 -3.64 -2.34 3.13
N GLY A 56 -3.88 -1.98 4.39
CA GLY A 56 -3.39 -0.71 4.91
C GLY A 56 -1.90 -0.54 4.63
N PHE A 57 -1.51 0.69 4.31
CA PHE A 57 -0.09 0.99 4.25
C PHE A 57 0.50 0.79 5.63
N VAL A 58 1.42 -0.15 5.73
CA VAL A 58 2.32 -0.20 6.87
C VAL A 58 3.31 0.90 6.59
N ALA A 59 3.36 1.92 7.46
CA ALA A 59 4.44 2.87 7.41
C ALA A 59 5.73 2.05 7.48
N SER A 60 6.38 1.87 6.33
CA SER A 60 7.79 1.57 6.37
C SER A 60 8.34 2.75 7.12
N ILE A 61 8.80 2.51 8.34
CA ILE A 61 9.89 3.29 8.90
C ILE A 61 11.00 3.04 7.89
N GLY A 62 10.95 3.82 6.80
CA GLY A 62 12.14 4.09 6.07
C GLY A 62 13.05 4.62 7.14
N ARG A 63 14.13 3.90 7.41
CA ARG A 63 15.40 4.59 7.38
C ARG A 63 15.55 5.22 5.99
N ALA A 64 14.71 6.19 5.65
CA ALA A 64 15.03 7.22 4.71
C ALA A 64 16.05 8.05 5.46
N SER A 65 17.29 7.55 5.49
CA SER A 65 18.43 8.42 5.72
C SER A 65 18.42 9.36 4.54
N LYS A 66 17.86 10.56 4.72
CA LYS A 66 18.23 11.68 3.88
C LYS A 66 19.74 11.85 4.10
N SER A 67 20.54 11.36 3.17
CA SER A 67 21.97 11.68 3.13
C SER A 67 22.07 13.12 2.64
N LEU A 68 21.89 14.07 3.54
CA LEU A 68 22.15 15.47 3.24
C LEU A 68 23.66 15.66 3.30
N SER A 69 24.25 15.99 2.15
CA SER A 69 25.62 16.47 2.10
C SER A 69 25.62 17.95 2.48
N LYS A 70 26.08 18.26 3.69
CA LYS A 70 26.28 19.63 4.15
C LYS A 70 27.72 20.03 3.90
N LEU A 71 27.93 21.21 3.32
CA LEU A 71 29.26 21.82 3.22
C LEU A 71 29.59 22.47 4.57
N VAL A 72 30.66 22.01 5.22
CA VAL A 72 31.10 22.50 6.54
C VAL A 72 32.59 22.85 6.48
N ILE A 73 33.00 23.94 7.12
CA ILE A 73 34.42 24.31 7.22
C ILE A 73 35.01 23.63 8.46
N VAL A 74 36.00 22.77 8.26
CA VAL A 74 36.76 22.11 9.33
C VAL A 74 38.22 22.50 9.18
N ASN A 75 38.77 23.16 10.20
CA ASN A 75 40.15 23.70 10.21
C ASN A 75 40.46 24.58 8.98
N GLY A 76 39.51 25.43 8.58
CA GLY A 76 39.67 26.35 7.45
C GLY A 76 39.47 25.72 6.07
N VAL A 77 39.12 24.43 5.98
CA VAL A 77 38.88 23.73 4.71
C VAL A 77 37.41 23.36 4.58
N LEU A 78 36.77 23.74 3.46
CA LEU A 78 35.42 23.31 3.07
C LEU A 78 35.41 21.81 2.82
N ARG A 79 34.60 21.06 3.58
CA ARG A 79 34.41 19.61 3.43
C ARG A 79 32.93 19.28 3.27
N LEU A 80 32.64 18.32 2.41
CA LEU A 80 31.33 17.68 2.33
C LEU A 80 31.21 16.70 3.50
N GLN A 81 30.26 16.94 4.41
CA GLN A 81 29.94 16.03 5.50
C GLN A 81 28.60 15.36 5.20
N GLN A 82 28.55 14.02 5.28
CA GLN A 82 27.29 13.30 5.18
C GLN A 82 26.66 13.19 6.57
N GLU A 83 25.46 13.74 6.71
CA GLU A 83 24.61 13.53 7.88
C GLU A 83 23.49 12.56 7.49
N SER A 84 23.29 11.53 8.31
CA SER A 84 22.12 10.65 8.25
C SER A 84 21.14 11.08 9.33
N GLU A 85 20.07 11.78 8.95
CA GLU A 85 18.96 12.06 9.87
C GLU A 85 18.04 10.84 9.94
N LEU A 86 17.83 10.31 11.15
CA LEU A 86 16.75 9.40 11.45
C LEU A 86 15.47 10.24 11.56
N LEU A 87 14.55 10.11 10.60
CA LEU A 87 13.23 10.72 10.69
C LEU A 87 12.52 10.16 11.94
N SER A 88 12.03 11.05 12.80
CA SER A 88 11.28 10.67 14.00
C SER A 88 10.01 9.89 13.62
N SER A 89 9.69 8.90 14.45
CA SER A 89 8.70 7.82 14.30
C SER A 89 7.23 8.20 14.02
N GLU A 90 6.91 9.44 13.67
CA GLU A 90 5.53 9.92 13.52
C GLU A 90 5.14 10.41 12.12
N GLU A 91 6.07 10.47 11.16
CA GLU A 91 5.71 10.75 9.77
C GLU A 91 5.19 9.48 9.07
N TYR A 92 3.95 9.13 9.37
CA TYR A 92 3.16 8.28 8.47
C TYR A 92 3.17 8.94 7.09
N LEU A 93 3.75 8.28 6.09
CA LEU A 93 3.60 8.71 4.69
C LEU A 93 2.10 8.80 4.40
N LYS A 94 1.64 10.02 4.13
CA LYS A 94 0.23 10.23 3.80
C LYS A 94 -0.03 9.53 2.47
N PRO A 95 -1.20 8.88 2.28
CA PRO A 95 -1.49 8.16 1.04
C PRO A 95 -1.27 8.96 -0.26
N TRP A 96 -1.36 10.30 -0.23
CA TRP A 96 -1.07 11.15 -1.38
C TRP A 96 0.42 11.38 -1.64
N GLU A 97 1.30 11.28 -0.63
CA GLU A 97 2.75 11.34 -0.82
C GLU A 97 3.24 10.08 -1.54
N ILE A 98 2.64 8.94 -1.21
CA ILE A 98 2.82 7.66 -1.90
C ILE A 98 2.40 7.79 -3.38
N LEU A 99 1.26 8.43 -3.67
CA LEU A 99 0.83 8.71 -5.06
C LEU A 99 1.80 9.63 -5.81
N LYS A 100 2.36 10.65 -5.14
CA LYS A 100 3.37 11.53 -5.75
C LYS A 100 4.68 10.80 -6.03
N GLN A 101 5.12 9.92 -5.13
CA GLN A 101 6.30 9.07 -5.37
C GLN A 101 6.05 8.11 -6.53
N LEU A 102 4.85 7.53 -6.62
CA LEU A 102 4.46 6.66 -7.72
C LEU A 102 4.45 7.37 -9.08
N SER A 103 4.00 8.63 -9.13
CA SER A 103 3.98 9.39 -10.39
C SER A 103 5.37 9.89 -10.80
N THR A 104 6.26 10.17 -9.84
CA THR A 104 7.63 10.64 -10.12
C THR A 104 8.64 9.52 -10.33
N ALA A 105 8.40 8.31 -9.80
CA ALA A 105 9.24 7.13 -9.98
C ALA A 105 9.13 6.50 -11.38
N SER A 106 8.95 7.32 -12.42
CA SER A 106 8.86 6.94 -13.85
C SER A 106 10.19 6.41 -14.44
N SER A 107 10.97 5.67 -13.66
CA SER A 107 12.00 4.76 -14.16
C SER A 107 11.38 3.36 -14.30
N SER A 108 11.45 2.81 -15.51
CA SER A 108 10.67 1.69 -16.06
C SER A 108 10.74 0.32 -15.36
N GLU A 109 11.27 0.21 -14.14
CA GLU A 109 11.58 -1.09 -13.52
C GLU A 109 10.47 -1.65 -12.62
N TYR A 110 9.52 -0.84 -12.16
CA TYR A 110 8.54 -1.28 -11.15
C TYR A 110 7.09 -1.18 -11.62
N THR A 111 6.35 -2.27 -11.47
CA THR A 111 4.91 -2.30 -11.69
C THR A 111 4.16 -1.69 -10.50
N LEU A 112 2.92 -1.22 -10.71
CA LEU A 112 2.05 -0.76 -9.61
C LEU A 112 1.93 -1.78 -8.49
N GLY A 113 1.79 -3.06 -8.85
CA GLY A 113 1.70 -4.16 -7.88
C GLY A 113 2.97 -4.31 -7.03
N HIS A 114 4.15 -4.22 -7.65
CA HIS A 114 5.42 -4.26 -6.93
C HIS A 114 5.53 -3.12 -5.91
N TYR A 115 5.16 -1.91 -6.30
CA TYR A 115 5.21 -0.76 -5.40
C TYR A 115 4.22 -0.91 -4.25
N LEU A 116 2.97 -1.28 -4.53
CA LEU A 116 1.96 -1.50 -3.48
C LEU A 116 2.41 -2.59 -2.50
N LEU A 117 3.02 -3.67 -3.01
CA LEU A 117 3.58 -4.74 -2.19
C LEU A 117 4.70 -4.24 -1.25
N LYS A 118 5.58 -3.37 -1.76
CA LYS A 118 6.67 -2.77 -0.98
C LYS A 118 6.16 -1.98 0.23
N HIS A 119 5.10 -1.22 0.04
CA HIS A 119 4.52 -0.35 1.08
C HIS A 119 3.42 -1.02 1.92
N THR A 120 3.14 -2.30 1.67
CA THR A 120 2.19 -3.10 2.45
C THR A 120 2.91 -4.31 3.04
N PHE A 121 2.93 -5.44 2.32
CA PHE A 121 3.45 -6.71 2.79
C PHE A 121 4.94 -6.67 3.17
N GLN A 122 5.81 -6.13 2.32
CA GLN A 122 7.25 -6.11 2.61
C GLN A 122 7.56 -5.19 3.79
N ALA A 123 6.92 -4.02 3.87
CA ALA A 123 7.03 -3.14 5.03
C ALA A 123 6.57 -3.84 6.33
N ALA A 124 5.47 -4.60 6.27
CA ALA A 124 4.95 -5.37 7.39
C ALA A 124 5.92 -6.51 7.81
N GLN A 125 6.52 -7.20 6.84
CA GLN A 125 7.52 -8.23 7.10
C GLN A 125 8.77 -7.68 7.79
N LEU A 126 9.24 -6.50 7.40
CA LEU A 126 10.38 -5.83 8.03
C LEU A 126 10.14 -5.49 9.51
N LEU A 127 8.88 -5.37 9.91
CA LEU A 127 8.48 -5.12 11.29
C LEU A 127 8.10 -6.40 12.05
N GLU A 128 8.28 -7.58 11.45
CA GLU A 128 7.83 -8.88 12.01
C GLU A 128 6.31 -8.92 12.28
N GLN A 129 5.52 -8.16 11.51
CA GLN A 129 4.06 -8.06 11.62
C GLN A 129 3.42 -8.35 10.26
N ALA A 130 3.78 -9.46 9.61
CA ALA A 130 3.39 -9.75 8.22
C ALA A 130 1.87 -9.74 8.00
N GLU A 131 1.07 -10.06 9.02
CA GLU A 131 -0.39 -10.00 9.03
C GLU A 131 -0.97 -8.59 8.86
N TRP A 132 -0.19 -7.53 9.02
CA TRP A 132 -0.63 -6.15 8.76
C TRP A 132 -0.56 -5.77 7.28
N GLY A 133 0.18 -6.53 6.48
CA GLY A 133 0.43 -6.22 5.07
C GLY A 133 -0.18 -7.19 4.08
N VAL A 134 -1.11 -8.07 4.49
CA VAL A 134 -1.64 -9.15 3.64
C VAL A 134 -3.15 -9.30 3.75
N LEU A 135 -3.81 -9.51 2.60
CA LEU A 135 -5.22 -9.85 2.52
C LEU A 135 -5.39 -11.38 2.56
N ARG A 136 -5.42 -11.98 3.76
CA ARG A 136 -5.68 -13.42 3.99
C ARG A 136 -6.56 -13.64 5.22
N ALA A 137 -7.20 -14.81 5.30
CA ALA A 137 -7.95 -15.21 6.49
C ALA A 137 -7.08 -15.13 7.77
N GLY A 138 -7.64 -14.56 8.84
CA GLY A 138 -6.98 -14.30 10.12
C GLY A 138 -6.16 -13.01 10.19
N ALA A 139 -5.90 -12.33 9.07
CA ALA A 139 -5.14 -11.09 9.06
C ALA A 139 -5.96 -9.86 9.49
N ASN A 140 -5.28 -8.82 9.98
CA ASN A 140 -5.90 -7.53 10.34
C ASN A 140 -5.13 -6.33 9.76
N PRO A 141 -5.06 -6.18 8.44
CA PRO A 141 -4.19 -5.20 7.79
C PRO A 141 -4.71 -3.76 7.75
N GLY A 142 -5.93 -3.51 8.22
CA GLY A 142 -6.73 -2.40 7.68
C GLY A 142 -7.00 -2.60 6.18
N LEU A 143 -8.01 -1.91 5.64
CA LEU A 143 -8.40 -2.08 4.25
C LEU A 143 -8.53 -0.73 3.55
N LEU A 144 -7.83 -0.60 2.44
CA LEU A 144 -7.92 0.55 1.55
C LEU A 144 -8.47 0.12 0.20
N VAL A 145 -9.06 1.07 -0.52
CA VAL A 145 -9.29 0.95 -1.95
C VAL A 145 -8.54 2.07 -2.68
N LEU A 146 -7.80 1.68 -3.71
CA LEU A 146 -7.23 2.58 -4.70
C LEU A 146 -8.25 2.80 -5.82
N GLN A 147 -8.76 4.03 -5.94
CA GLN A 147 -9.82 4.43 -6.86
C GLN A 147 -9.30 5.35 -7.96
N ASN A 148 -10.11 5.56 -9.00
CA ASN A 148 -9.81 6.46 -10.13
C ASN A 148 -8.45 6.13 -10.80
N ILE A 149 -8.17 4.85 -10.98
CA ILE A 149 -7.00 4.37 -11.71
C ILE A 149 -7.38 3.89 -13.10
N ASP A 150 -6.41 3.85 -14.00
CA ASP A 150 -6.56 3.13 -15.26
C ASP A 150 -6.46 1.63 -14.99
N LEU A 151 -7.62 0.98 -14.84
CA LEU A 151 -7.73 -0.46 -14.59
C LEU A 151 -7.35 -1.32 -15.80
N ARG A 152 -7.27 -0.74 -17.01
CA ARG A 152 -6.86 -1.46 -18.21
C ARG A 152 -5.34 -1.59 -18.26
N ASN A 153 -4.64 -0.51 -17.97
CA ASN A 153 -3.18 -0.46 -17.99
C ASN A 153 -2.54 -0.65 -16.61
N MET A 154 -3.34 -0.80 -15.55
CA MET A 154 -2.91 -0.87 -14.16
C MET A 154 -1.99 0.29 -13.78
N ALA A 155 -2.38 1.50 -14.19
CA ALA A 155 -1.60 2.71 -14.06
C ALA A 155 -2.37 3.76 -13.22
N LEU A 156 -1.61 4.58 -12.48
CA LEU A 156 -2.19 5.73 -11.80
C LEU A 156 -2.58 6.81 -12.80
N SER A 157 -3.61 7.57 -12.45
CA SER A 157 -4.00 8.82 -13.09
C SER A 157 -3.82 9.99 -12.11
N PRO A 158 -3.82 11.25 -12.58
CA PRO A 158 -3.85 12.41 -11.69
C PRO A 158 -5.06 12.46 -10.74
N GLN A 159 -6.13 11.72 -11.04
CA GLN A 159 -7.35 11.63 -10.23
C GLN A 159 -7.32 10.46 -9.24
N SER A 160 -6.29 9.60 -9.29
CA SER A 160 -6.17 8.44 -8.41
C SER A 160 -6.16 8.83 -6.95
N SER A 161 -6.85 8.06 -6.13
CA SER A 161 -7.01 8.36 -4.71
C SER A 161 -7.15 7.09 -3.88
N PHE A 162 -6.83 7.19 -2.60
CA PHE A 162 -7.09 6.13 -1.63
C PHE A 162 -8.30 6.46 -0.77
N LYS A 163 -9.13 5.46 -0.50
CA LYS A 163 -10.23 5.54 0.47
C LYS A 163 -10.04 4.44 1.51
N ILE A 164 -10.15 4.81 2.78
CA ILE A 164 -10.13 3.86 3.91
C ILE A 164 -11.50 3.18 3.99
N ILE A 165 -11.50 1.85 4.01
CA ILE A 165 -12.70 1.01 4.14
C ILE A 165 -12.78 0.41 5.56
N GLN A 166 -11.64 0.03 6.13
CA GLN A 166 -11.51 -0.54 7.46
C GLN A 166 -10.18 -0.05 8.08
N ARG A 167 -10.19 0.25 9.37
CA ARG A 167 -8.98 0.54 10.16
C ARG A 167 -8.49 -0.71 10.87
#